data_AF-A0A9C8ZH08-F1
#
_entry.id   AF-A0A9C8ZH08-F1
#
_cell.length_a   1.000
_cell.length_b   1.000
_cell.length_c   1.000
_cell.angle_alpha   90.00
_cell.angle_beta   90.00
_cell.angle_gamma   90.00
#
_symmetry.space_group_name_H-M   'P 1'
#
loop_
_entity.id
_entity.type
_entity.pdbx_description
1 polymer ?
#
loop_
_entity_poly.entity_id
_entity_poly.type
_entity_poly.pdbx_seq_one_letter_code
_entity_poly.pdbx_strand_id
1 'polypeptide(L)'
;MAGEDTKTLFVPSFRRRPESSGLGWHLDSGLRRNDESKKYGAHVKKTKGFTLIELVTVIVLLGIIAGILTPFIAKAMQAYTHSKARAMLVAKGRLALERLAREIHQAVPNSLSVLAGGTGIEFVRSRTGGRYVARFDDFGSEFSRINRRFRKNANLSALYVVGTGLSLAANDVLVIGNTSPADLQAGNTSAALTGISATTMGADGTTNGQILSFASQQFSVESPGKHFSIADQTVEVGQTGDVLRWFSSAGLTDYDGAVDWSSADPALVDGVSTVGFTYSPGTPQSSGVLRVDLQLADAATGQAIRLYREIHVRNTP
;
A
#
# COMPACT_ATOMS: atom_id res chain seq x y z
N MET A 1 19.66 -44.47 22.48
CA MET A 1 20.57 -44.35 21.32
C MET A 1 20.26 -43.04 20.63
N ALA A 2 21.33 -42.30 20.32
CA ALA A 2 21.48 -41.02 19.59
C ALA A 2 20.32 -40.54 18.70
N GLY A 3 20.10 -39.25 18.48
CA GLY A 3 20.84 -38.04 18.82
C GLY A 3 20.11 -36.82 18.22
N GLU A 4 20.15 -35.70 18.93
CA GLU A 4 19.60 -34.40 18.52
C GLU A 4 20.60 -33.63 17.65
N ASP A 5 20.13 -32.99 16.57
CA ASP A 5 20.89 -32.03 15.77
C ASP A 5 20.16 -30.69 15.75
N THR A 6 20.58 -29.76 16.61
CA THR A 6 20.15 -28.35 16.63
C THR A 6 21.24 -27.48 16.00
N LYS A 7 20.97 -26.90 14.83
CA LYS A 7 21.82 -25.89 14.18
C LYS A 7 21.63 -24.51 14.84
N THR A 8 22.65 -24.06 15.57
CA THR A 8 22.74 -22.71 16.13
C THR A 8 23.37 -21.75 15.11
N LEU A 9 22.71 -20.62 14.84
CA LEU A 9 23.19 -19.54 13.97
C LEU A 9 24.16 -18.60 14.71
N PHE A 10 25.18 -18.18 13.96
CA PHE A 10 26.41 -17.52 14.37
C PHE A 10 26.21 -16.02 14.71
N VAL A 11 26.71 -15.58 15.87
CA VAL A 11 26.79 -14.15 16.26
C VAL A 11 28.27 -13.75 16.30
N PRO A 12 28.72 -12.68 15.62
CA PRO A 12 30.13 -12.28 15.65
C PRO A 12 30.42 -11.38 16.87
N SER A 13 31.32 -11.82 17.74
CA SER A 13 31.87 -11.07 18.87
C SER A 13 33.08 -10.21 18.44
N PHE A 14 33.05 -8.91 18.69
CA PHE A 14 34.18 -8.00 18.47
C PHE A 14 35.17 -8.09 19.66
N ARG A 15 36.33 -8.74 19.47
CA ARG A 15 37.42 -8.82 20.45
C ARG A 15 38.29 -7.55 20.42
N ARG A 16 38.57 -6.99 21.60
CA ARG A 16 39.61 -5.96 21.81
C ARG A 16 41.01 -6.55 21.58
N ARG A 17 41.93 -5.76 21.01
CA ARG A 17 43.37 -6.10 20.91
C ARG A 17 44.10 -5.81 22.23
N PRO A 18 45.08 -6.64 22.64
CA PRO A 18 45.93 -6.39 23.79
C PRO A 18 47.20 -5.60 23.44
N GLU A 19 47.71 -4.91 24.46
CA GLU A 19 49.00 -4.21 24.52
C GLU A 19 50.19 -5.17 24.35
N SER A 20 51.26 -4.67 23.72
CA SER A 20 52.55 -5.34 23.60
C SER A 20 53.51 -4.89 24.70
N SER A 21 54.05 -5.84 25.46
CA SER A 21 55.16 -5.64 26.39
C SER A 21 56.39 -6.45 25.96
N GLY A 22 57.58 -5.86 26.22
CA GLY A 22 58.77 -6.60 26.62
C GLY A 22 59.85 -6.84 25.56
N LEU A 23 61.02 -6.21 25.76
CA LEU A 23 62.31 -6.91 25.69
C LEU A 23 63.34 -6.11 26.53
N GLY A 24 63.85 -6.74 27.60
CA GLY A 24 64.99 -6.22 28.37
C GLY A 24 66.31 -6.81 27.88
N TRP A 25 67.45 -6.29 28.36
CA TRP A 25 68.66 -7.04 28.74
C TRP A 25 69.61 -6.17 29.58
N HIS A 26 70.49 -6.89 30.27
CA HIS A 26 71.22 -6.60 31.50
C HIS A 26 72.62 -5.98 31.27
N LEU A 27 73.22 -5.48 32.37
CA LEU A 27 74.50 -4.76 32.52
C LEU A 27 75.75 -5.50 32.03
N ASP A 28 76.77 -4.77 31.53
CA ASP A 28 78.13 -4.89 32.06
C ASP A 28 79.07 -3.69 31.74
N SER A 29 79.91 -3.42 32.75
CA SER A 29 81.26 -2.84 32.87
C SER A 29 81.84 -1.77 31.93
N GLY A 30 82.54 -0.82 32.55
CA GLY A 30 83.71 -0.16 31.94
C GLY A 30 83.87 1.33 32.25
N LEU A 31 84.63 1.66 33.29
CA LEU A 31 85.18 3.00 33.49
C LEU A 31 85.94 3.47 32.24
N ARG A 32 85.73 4.71 31.81
CA ARG A 32 86.80 5.70 31.65
C ARG A 32 86.27 7.09 31.33
N ARG A 33 86.79 8.07 32.08
CA ARG A 33 86.72 9.50 31.83
C ARG A 33 87.06 9.81 30.36
N ASN A 34 86.35 10.76 29.76
CA ASN A 34 86.98 12.01 29.34
C ASN A 34 85.93 13.12 29.14
N ASP A 35 86.35 14.27 29.63
CA ASP A 35 85.70 15.56 29.71
C ASP A 35 85.49 16.15 28.32
N GLU A 36 84.24 16.35 27.90
CA GLU A 36 83.86 17.39 26.94
C GLU A 36 82.50 17.96 27.34
N SER A 37 82.53 19.06 28.09
CA SER A 37 81.37 19.89 28.40
C SER A 37 80.82 20.62 27.17
N LYS A 38 80.08 19.91 26.30
CA LYS A 38 79.20 20.56 25.31
C LYS A 38 77.99 21.15 26.03
N LYS A 39 78.06 22.45 26.32
CA LYS A 39 76.92 23.28 26.73
C LYS A 39 75.84 23.24 25.64
N TYR A 40 74.88 22.34 25.77
CA TYR A 40 73.59 22.51 25.12
C TYR A 40 72.86 23.61 25.89
N GLY A 41 72.97 24.84 25.39
CA GLY A 41 72.11 25.92 25.83
C GLY A 41 70.68 25.47 25.62
N ALA A 42 69.96 25.20 26.70
CA ALA A 42 68.53 25.03 26.66
C ALA A 42 67.95 26.36 26.17
N HIS A 43 67.70 26.45 24.87
CA HIS A 43 66.85 27.50 24.31
C HIS A 43 65.46 27.24 24.86
N VAL A 44 65.17 27.80 26.05
CA VAL A 44 63.81 28.04 26.49
C VAL A 44 63.17 28.85 25.38
N LYS A 45 62.34 28.22 24.54
CA LYS A 45 61.51 28.93 23.58
C LYS A 45 60.69 29.91 24.41
N LYS A 46 61.03 31.20 24.35
CA LYS A 46 60.17 32.25 24.88
C LYS A 46 58.81 32.08 24.22
N THR A 47 57.81 31.68 24.99
CA THR A 47 56.41 31.71 24.55
C THR A 47 56.09 33.17 24.23
N LYS A 48 55.98 33.48 22.94
CA LYS A 48 55.51 34.80 22.50
C LYS A 48 54.05 34.89 22.92
N GLY A 49 53.73 35.84 23.81
CA GLY A 49 52.35 36.16 24.16
C GLY A 49 51.68 36.94 23.03
N PHE A 50 50.36 36.82 22.92
CA PHE A 50 49.55 37.58 21.96
C PHE A 50 49.47 39.06 22.41
N THR A 51 49.48 39.97 21.44
CA THR A 51 49.28 41.39 21.74
C THR A 51 47.80 41.73 21.85
N LEU A 52 47.45 42.78 22.57
CA LEU A 52 46.04 43.22 22.71
C LEU A 52 45.41 43.55 21.35
N ILE A 53 46.17 44.15 20.43
CA ILE A 53 45.70 44.44 19.08
C ILE A 53 45.44 43.16 18.27
N GLU A 54 46.21 42.11 18.49
CA GLU A 54 46.03 40.80 17.86
C GLU A 54 44.73 40.13 18.35
N LEU A 55 44.43 40.23 19.64
CA LEU A 55 43.15 39.75 20.18
C LEU A 55 41.96 40.56 19.64
N VAL A 56 42.06 41.89 19.62
CA VAL A 56 41.00 42.79 19.13
C VAL A 56 40.72 42.55 17.64
N THR A 57 41.76 42.40 16.81
CA THR A 57 41.58 42.11 15.38
C THR A 57 40.95 40.74 15.15
N VAL A 58 41.31 39.71 15.91
CA VAL A 58 40.70 38.38 15.82
C VAL A 58 39.20 38.41 16.14
N ILE A 59 38.77 39.06 17.24
CA ILE A 59 37.34 39.11 17.59
C ILE A 59 36.52 39.88 16.55
N VAL A 60 37.09 40.94 15.96
CA VAL A 60 36.44 41.72 14.90
C VAL A 60 36.28 40.88 13.63
N LEU A 61 37.34 40.17 13.22
CA LEU A 61 37.29 39.29 12.05
C LEU A 61 36.29 38.13 12.23
N LEU A 62 36.27 37.51 13.42
CA LEU A 62 35.29 36.47 13.75
C LEU A 62 33.86 37.02 13.70
N GLY A 63 33.63 38.24 14.19
CA GLY A 63 32.31 38.89 14.11
C GLY A 63 31.83 39.10 12.68
N ILE A 64 32.71 39.58 11.79
CA ILE A 64 32.40 39.77 10.37
C ILE A 64 32.08 38.44 9.69
N ILE A 65 32.93 37.42 9.89
CA ILE A 65 32.75 36.09 9.30
C ILE A 65 31.47 35.44 9.81
N ALA A 66 31.22 35.48 11.13
CA ALA A 66 30.00 34.94 11.73
C ALA A 66 28.75 35.65 11.20
N GLY A 67 28.78 36.98 11.07
CA GLY A 67 27.68 37.77 10.50
C GLY A 67 27.36 37.39 9.06
N ILE A 68 28.39 37.11 8.24
CA ILE A 68 28.20 36.68 6.85
C ILE A 68 27.73 35.22 6.78
N LEU A 69 28.35 34.29 7.51
CA LEU A 69 28.08 32.84 7.39
C LEU A 69 26.74 32.39 7.98
N THR A 70 26.29 33.03 9.07
CA THR A 70 25.05 32.64 9.78
C THR A 70 23.83 32.55 8.86
N PRO A 71 23.48 33.56 8.03
CA PRO A 71 22.34 33.47 7.13
C PRO A 71 22.50 32.39 6.05
N PHE A 72 23.73 32.09 5.61
CA PHE A 72 23.97 31.00 4.66
C PHE A 72 23.68 29.63 5.28
N ILE A 73 24.16 29.38 6.50
CA ILE A 73 23.91 28.13 7.22
C ILE A 73 22.41 27.97 7.50
N ALA A 74 21.73 29.03 7.95
CA ALA A 74 20.29 29.02 8.21
C ALA A 74 19.50 28.67 6.93
N LYS A 75 19.83 29.28 5.79
CA LYS A 75 19.22 28.97 4.49
C LYS A 75 19.49 27.54 4.05
N ALA A 76 20.72 27.03 4.23
CA ALA A 76 21.07 25.65 3.89
C ALA A 76 20.25 24.64 4.71
N MET A 77 20.08 24.90 6.01
CA MET A 77 19.24 24.07 6.89
C MET A 77 17.76 24.13 6.49
N GLN A 78 17.22 25.31 6.17
CA GLN A 78 15.84 25.47 5.67
C GLN A 78 15.62 24.74 4.34
N ALA A 79 16.57 24.84 3.41
CA ALA A 79 16.51 24.11 2.14
C ALA A 79 16.49 22.59 2.37
N TYR A 80 17.29 22.10 3.31
CA TYR A 80 17.30 20.69 3.69
C TYR A 80 15.96 20.24 4.29
N THR A 81 15.37 21.00 5.21
CA THR A 81 14.06 20.66 5.81
C THR A 81 12.94 20.69 4.77
N HIS A 82 12.91 21.68 3.88
CA HIS A 82 11.94 21.73 2.78
C HIS A 82 12.11 20.56 1.81
N SER A 83 13.34 20.22 1.43
CA SER A 83 13.61 19.06 0.57
C SER A 83 13.13 17.76 1.23
N LYS A 84 13.38 17.59 2.53
CA LYS A 84 12.92 16.42 3.29
C LYS A 84 11.39 16.36 3.38
N ALA A 85 10.73 17.47 3.69
CA ALA A 85 9.27 17.54 3.77
C ALA A 85 8.62 17.20 2.43
N ARG A 86 9.12 17.79 1.33
CA ARG A 86 8.62 17.50 -0.01
C ARG A 86 8.82 16.03 -0.40
N ALA A 87 9.96 15.44 -0.08
CA ALA A 87 10.20 14.02 -0.32
C ALA A 87 9.22 13.13 0.47
N MET A 88 8.91 13.48 1.72
CA MET A 88 7.94 12.77 2.54
C MET A 88 6.52 12.86 1.98
N LEU A 89 6.08 14.05 1.55
CA LEU A 89 4.78 14.23 0.90
C LEU A 89 4.66 13.34 -0.35
N VAL A 90 5.72 13.30 -1.19
CA VAL A 90 5.71 12.46 -2.40
C VAL A 90 5.60 10.97 -2.03
N ALA A 91 6.35 10.52 -1.03
CA ALA A 91 6.31 9.14 -0.57
C ALA A 91 4.93 8.75 -0.03
N LYS A 92 4.33 9.57 0.85
CA LYS A 92 2.99 9.35 1.42
C LYS A 92 1.93 9.29 0.32
N GLY A 93 1.90 10.30 -0.57
CA GLY A 93 0.91 10.36 -1.64
C GLY A 93 1.03 9.21 -2.64
N ARG A 94 2.25 8.79 -3.00
CA ARG A 94 2.46 7.60 -3.84
C ARG A 94 1.97 6.33 -3.16
N LEU A 95 2.29 6.13 -1.88
CA LEU A 95 1.84 4.96 -1.14
C LEU A 95 0.31 4.87 -1.09
N ALA A 96 -0.35 6.00 -0.82
CA ALA A 96 -1.81 6.10 -0.80
C ALA A 96 -2.43 5.77 -2.15
N LEU A 97 -1.93 6.39 -3.24
CA LEU A 97 -2.40 6.12 -4.59
C LEU A 97 -2.15 4.67 -5.02
N GLU A 98 -1.00 4.09 -4.65
CA GLU A 98 -0.68 2.68 -4.94
C GLU A 98 -1.56 1.69 -4.18
N ARG A 99 -1.87 1.98 -2.91
CA ARG A 99 -2.86 1.19 -2.16
C ARG A 99 -4.23 1.29 -2.84
N LEU A 100 -4.67 2.50 -3.19
CA LEU A 100 -5.95 2.72 -3.84
C LEU A 100 -6.09 1.95 -5.16
N ALA A 101 -5.07 1.99 -6.03
CA ALA A 101 -5.15 1.24 -7.29
C ALA A 101 -5.17 -0.27 -7.12
N ARG A 102 -4.46 -0.81 -6.12
CA ARG A 102 -4.51 -2.25 -5.83
C ARG A 102 -5.91 -2.70 -5.43
N GLU A 103 -6.62 -1.91 -4.63
CA GLU A 103 -8.01 -2.19 -4.26
C GLU A 103 -8.95 -2.07 -5.46
N ILE A 104 -8.82 -1.00 -6.26
CA ILE A 104 -9.66 -0.80 -7.46
C ILE A 104 -9.48 -1.92 -8.49
N HIS A 105 -8.28 -2.51 -8.60
CA HIS A 105 -8.07 -3.66 -9.49
C HIS A 105 -8.84 -4.92 -9.05
N GLN A 106 -9.29 -4.98 -7.80
CA GLN A 106 -10.16 -6.03 -7.28
C GLN A 106 -11.64 -5.61 -7.27
N ALA A 107 -12.00 -4.47 -7.87
CA ALA A 107 -13.40 -4.05 -7.91
C ALA A 107 -14.23 -5.03 -8.75
N VAL A 108 -15.46 -5.27 -8.32
CA VAL A 108 -16.50 -5.90 -9.14
C VAL A 108 -16.67 -5.06 -10.41
N PRO A 109 -16.77 -5.69 -11.60
CA PRO A 109 -16.95 -4.95 -12.85
C PRO A 109 -18.11 -3.95 -12.76
N ASN A 110 -17.85 -2.72 -13.19
CA ASN A 110 -18.82 -1.62 -13.20
C ASN A 110 -19.45 -1.28 -11.83
N SER A 111 -18.82 -1.61 -10.71
CA SER A 111 -19.29 -1.18 -9.38
C SER A 111 -18.74 0.18 -8.93
N LEU A 112 -17.79 0.79 -9.65
CA LEU A 112 -17.18 2.04 -9.21
C LEU A 112 -18.11 3.23 -9.46
N SER A 113 -18.38 3.99 -8.40
CA SER A 113 -19.16 5.23 -8.40
C SER A 113 -18.29 6.38 -7.84
N VAL A 114 -18.56 7.61 -8.29
CA VAL A 114 -17.96 8.82 -7.70
C VAL A 114 -18.99 9.45 -6.78
N LEU A 115 -18.57 9.78 -5.56
CA LEU A 115 -19.41 10.30 -4.49
C LEU A 115 -19.04 11.75 -4.14
N ALA A 116 -19.88 12.36 -3.32
CA ALA A 116 -19.62 13.67 -2.70
C ALA A 116 -19.09 14.74 -3.69
N GLY A 117 -19.72 14.83 -4.87
CA GLY A 117 -19.34 15.78 -5.91
C GLY A 117 -17.91 15.65 -6.46
N GLY A 118 -17.27 14.48 -6.34
CA GLY A 118 -15.91 14.23 -6.82
C GLY A 118 -14.85 14.14 -5.72
N THR A 119 -15.23 14.20 -4.45
CA THR A 119 -14.29 14.13 -3.31
C THR A 119 -14.20 12.76 -2.65
N GLY A 120 -14.98 11.80 -3.14
CA GLY A 120 -14.87 10.40 -2.77
C GLY A 120 -15.30 9.46 -3.88
N ILE A 121 -15.08 8.17 -3.64
CA ILE A 121 -15.50 7.06 -4.49
C ILE A 121 -16.02 5.91 -3.62
N GLU A 122 -16.86 5.09 -4.23
CA GLU A 122 -17.37 3.84 -3.65
C GLU A 122 -17.23 2.74 -4.71
N PHE A 123 -16.91 1.53 -4.26
CA PHE A 123 -16.90 0.33 -5.10
C PHE A 123 -17.04 -0.93 -4.25
N VAL A 124 -17.44 -2.02 -4.90
CA VAL A 124 -17.53 -3.34 -4.26
C VAL A 124 -16.27 -4.13 -4.61
N ARG A 125 -15.62 -4.74 -3.62
CA ARG A 125 -14.49 -5.64 -3.85
C ARG A 125 -14.99 -7.04 -4.22
N SER A 126 -14.34 -7.62 -5.22
CA SER A 126 -14.40 -9.03 -5.55
C SER A 126 -13.23 -9.78 -4.91
N ARG A 127 -13.54 -10.75 -4.06
CA ARG A 127 -12.54 -11.65 -3.44
C ARG A 127 -12.04 -12.71 -4.42
N THR A 128 -12.95 -13.20 -5.24
CA THR A 128 -12.73 -14.30 -6.17
C THR A 128 -13.83 -14.31 -7.22
N GLY A 129 -13.70 -15.17 -8.22
CA GLY A 129 -14.67 -15.32 -9.30
C GLY A 129 -14.37 -16.57 -10.10
N GLY A 130 -15.19 -16.82 -11.11
CA GLY A 130 -15.01 -18.01 -11.93
C GLY A 130 -15.98 -18.01 -13.10
N ARG A 131 -16.17 -19.19 -13.68
CA ARG A 131 -17.10 -19.39 -14.80
C ARG A 131 -18.31 -20.16 -14.33
N TYR A 132 -19.50 -19.68 -14.68
CA TYR A 132 -20.73 -20.45 -14.50
C TYR A 132 -21.02 -21.27 -15.74
N VAL A 133 -21.86 -22.30 -15.59
CA VAL A 133 -22.30 -23.13 -16.71
C VAL A 133 -23.62 -22.59 -17.26
N ALA A 134 -23.64 -22.10 -18.49
CA ALA A 134 -24.85 -21.59 -19.14
C ALA A 134 -25.72 -22.73 -19.70
N ARG A 135 -27.00 -22.48 -19.98
CA ARG A 135 -27.99 -23.49 -20.43
C ARG A 135 -27.55 -24.32 -21.64
N PHE A 136 -26.87 -23.71 -22.60
CA PHE A 136 -26.54 -24.34 -23.89
C PHE A 136 -25.08 -24.76 -24.03
N ASP A 137 -24.30 -24.66 -22.96
CA ASP A 137 -22.90 -25.09 -22.95
C ASP A 137 -22.76 -26.60 -23.11
N ASP A 138 -21.88 -27.02 -24.00
CA ASP A 138 -21.53 -28.43 -24.09
C ASP A 138 -20.32 -28.72 -23.21
N PHE A 139 -20.58 -29.07 -21.95
CA PHE A 139 -19.58 -29.64 -21.04
C PHE A 139 -19.74 -31.17 -20.93
N GLY A 140 -20.36 -31.81 -21.93
CA GLY A 140 -20.66 -33.24 -21.89
C GLY A 140 -21.60 -33.63 -20.74
N SER A 141 -21.48 -34.88 -20.28
CA SER A 141 -22.33 -35.43 -19.22
C SER A 141 -22.09 -34.81 -17.83
N GLU A 142 -21.00 -34.05 -17.65
CA GLU A 142 -20.65 -33.46 -16.36
C GLU A 142 -21.78 -32.54 -15.85
N PHE A 143 -22.30 -31.64 -16.68
CA PHE A 143 -23.33 -30.67 -16.26
C PHE A 143 -24.70 -30.94 -16.92
N SER A 144 -25.24 -32.14 -16.65
CA SER A 144 -26.48 -32.62 -17.28
C SER A 144 -27.77 -31.99 -16.72
N ARG A 145 -27.74 -31.45 -15.49
CA ARG A 145 -28.93 -30.87 -14.83
C ARG A 145 -29.19 -29.42 -15.26
N ILE A 146 -30.20 -29.22 -16.11
CA ILE A 146 -30.55 -27.91 -16.68
C ILE A 146 -31.01 -26.87 -15.63
N ASN A 147 -31.64 -27.30 -14.53
CA ASN A 147 -32.23 -26.40 -13.55
C ASN A 147 -31.20 -25.55 -12.79
N ARG A 148 -29.95 -25.99 -12.70
CA ARG A 148 -28.83 -25.30 -12.04
C ARG A 148 -27.87 -24.63 -13.01
N ARG A 149 -28.19 -24.63 -14.30
CA ARG A 149 -27.42 -23.92 -15.32
C ARG A 149 -27.96 -22.50 -15.47
N PHE A 150 -27.07 -21.56 -15.74
CA PHE A 150 -27.45 -20.16 -15.90
C PHE A 150 -28.46 -20.03 -17.05
N ARG A 151 -29.54 -19.31 -16.75
CA ARG A 151 -30.64 -19.03 -17.66
C ARG A 151 -31.03 -17.58 -17.44
N LYS A 152 -30.73 -16.74 -18.44
CA LYS A 152 -31.16 -15.33 -18.45
C LYS A 152 -32.67 -15.25 -18.23
N ASN A 153 -33.09 -14.33 -17.36
CA ASN A 153 -34.48 -14.10 -16.98
C ASN A 153 -35.22 -15.30 -16.34
N ALA A 154 -34.50 -16.33 -15.86
CA ALA A 154 -35.09 -17.40 -15.08
C ALA A 154 -34.88 -17.13 -13.58
N ASN A 155 -35.85 -17.55 -12.77
CA ASN A 155 -35.66 -17.67 -11.33
C ASN A 155 -34.67 -18.82 -11.06
N LEU A 156 -33.51 -18.47 -10.48
CA LEU A 156 -32.48 -19.39 -10.05
C LEU A 156 -32.36 -19.31 -8.53
N SER A 157 -32.20 -20.45 -7.87
CA SER A 157 -31.81 -20.53 -6.45
C SER A 157 -30.49 -21.29 -6.27
N ALA A 158 -29.94 -21.78 -7.38
CA ALA A 158 -28.66 -22.45 -7.42
C ALA A 158 -28.01 -22.32 -8.79
N LEU A 159 -26.68 -22.32 -8.82
CA LEU A 159 -25.88 -22.19 -10.04
C LEU A 159 -24.67 -23.13 -10.03
N TYR A 160 -24.49 -23.89 -11.11
CA TYR A 160 -23.26 -24.63 -11.36
C TYR A 160 -22.14 -23.70 -11.78
N VAL A 161 -21.00 -23.89 -11.12
CA VAL A 161 -19.76 -23.21 -11.46
C VAL A 161 -18.66 -24.23 -11.74
N VAL A 162 -17.76 -23.85 -12.65
CA VAL A 162 -16.62 -24.66 -13.07
C VAL A 162 -15.48 -24.52 -12.07
N GLY A 163 -14.86 -25.65 -11.73
CA GLY A 163 -13.72 -25.69 -10.83
C GLY A 163 -14.11 -26.03 -9.40
N THR A 164 -13.07 -26.19 -8.58
CA THR A 164 -13.17 -26.59 -7.17
C THR A 164 -12.36 -25.62 -6.31
N GLY A 165 -12.67 -25.54 -5.02
CA GLY A 165 -11.89 -24.76 -4.05
C GLY A 165 -12.49 -23.39 -3.70
N LEU A 166 -13.65 -23.05 -4.25
CA LEU A 166 -14.44 -21.93 -3.77
C LEU A 166 -15.01 -22.29 -2.38
N SER A 167 -14.74 -21.48 -1.37
CA SER A 167 -15.30 -21.64 -0.04
C SER A 167 -16.22 -20.47 0.28
N LEU A 168 -17.33 -20.74 0.96
CA LEU A 168 -18.25 -19.70 1.43
C LEU A 168 -17.62 -18.94 2.59
N ALA A 169 -17.60 -17.62 2.50
CA ALA A 169 -17.37 -16.73 3.63
C ALA A 169 -18.68 -16.00 4.01
N ALA A 170 -18.73 -15.49 5.23
CA ALA A 170 -19.87 -14.70 5.68
C ALA A 170 -20.03 -13.46 4.78
N ASN A 171 -21.28 -13.15 4.41
CA ASN A 171 -21.66 -12.02 3.55
C ASN A 171 -21.13 -12.08 2.10
N ASP A 172 -20.65 -13.25 1.64
CA ASP A 172 -20.33 -13.43 0.23
C ASP A 172 -21.59 -13.24 -0.64
N VAL A 173 -21.46 -12.40 -1.67
CA VAL A 173 -22.53 -12.11 -2.63
C VAL A 173 -22.08 -12.53 -4.02
N LEU A 174 -22.87 -13.38 -4.67
CA LEU A 174 -22.70 -13.71 -6.08
C LEU A 174 -23.08 -12.50 -6.93
N VAL A 175 -22.21 -12.05 -7.82
CA VAL A 175 -22.49 -11.01 -8.80
C VAL A 175 -22.29 -11.55 -10.20
N ILE A 176 -23.28 -11.33 -11.09
CA ILE A 176 -23.26 -11.77 -12.48
C ILE A 176 -23.70 -10.62 -13.39
N GLY A 177 -22.90 -10.34 -14.42
CA GLY A 177 -23.32 -9.46 -15.51
C GLY A 177 -23.57 -8.02 -15.07
N ASN A 178 -22.81 -7.52 -14.10
CA ASN A 178 -23.00 -6.16 -13.61
C ASN A 178 -22.60 -5.11 -14.66
N THR A 179 -23.55 -4.27 -15.06
CA THR A 179 -23.38 -3.28 -16.13
C THR A 179 -23.32 -1.84 -15.63
N SER A 180 -23.75 -1.58 -14.40
CA SER A 180 -23.68 -0.25 -13.80
C SER A 180 -23.71 -0.34 -12.27
N PRO A 181 -23.27 0.72 -11.56
CA PRO A 181 -23.47 0.83 -10.12
C PRO A 181 -24.95 0.69 -9.72
N ALA A 182 -25.84 1.33 -10.48
CA ALA A 182 -27.28 1.34 -10.20
C ALA A 182 -27.91 -0.07 -10.27
N ASP A 183 -27.46 -0.92 -11.20
CA ASP A 183 -27.95 -2.30 -11.30
C ASP A 183 -27.55 -3.13 -10.08
N LEU A 184 -26.34 -2.91 -9.56
CA LEU A 184 -25.82 -3.59 -8.38
C LEU A 184 -26.50 -3.10 -7.09
N GLN A 185 -26.66 -1.77 -6.93
CA GLN A 185 -27.38 -1.17 -5.80
C GLN A 185 -28.84 -1.63 -5.73
N ALA A 186 -29.50 -1.75 -6.87
CA ALA A 186 -30.88 -2.27 -6.95
C ALA A 186 -30.98 -3.78 -6.70
N GLY A 187 -29.86 -4.48 -6.55
CA GLY A 187 -29.82 -5.94 -6.37
C GLY A 187 -30.14 -6.75 -7.63
N ASN A 188 -30.18 -6.13 -8.81
CA ASN A 188 -30.56 -6.80 -10.06
C ASN A 188 -29.50 -7.80 -10.53
N THR A 189 -28.23 -7.55 -10.18
CA THR A 189 -27.06 -8.31 -10.66
C THR A 189 -26.41 -9.13 -9.54
N SER A 190 -27.03 -9.19 -8.36
CA SER A 190 -26.46 -9.82 -7.16
C SER A 190 -27.39 -10.81 -6.49
N ALA A 191 -26.83 -11.82 -5.81
CA ALA A 191 -27.55 -12.72 -4.92
C ALA A 191 -26.69 -13.10 -3.71
N ALA A 192 -27.19 -12.90 -2.49
CA ALA A 192 -26.50 -13.33 -1.28
C ALA A 192 -26.38 -14.86 -1.24
N LEU A 193 -25.17 -15.36 -1.05
CA LEU A 193 -24.92 -16.80 -1.01
C LEU A 193 -25.35 -17.39 0.34
N THR A 194 -26.05 -18.52 0.28
CA THR A 194 -26.50 -19.28 1.45
C THR A 194 -25.74 -20.60 1.60
N GLY A 195 -25.01 -21.01 0.56
CA GLY A 195 -24.26 -22.26 0.57
C GLY A 195 -23.36 -22.40 -0.64
N ILE A 196 -22.21 -23.04 -0.45
CA ILE A 196 -21.39 -23.57 -1.53
C ILE A 196 -21.16 -25.04 -1.24
N SER A 197 -21.51 -25.91 -2.19
CA SER A 197 -21.33 -27.34 -2.05
C SER A 197 -20.56 -27.89 -3.26
N ALA A 198 -19.75 -28.91 -3.02
CA ALA A 198 -19.18 -29.69 -4.12
C ALA A 198 -20.30 -30.40 -4.87
N THR A 199 -20.10 -30.59 -6.17
CA THR A 199 -20.97 -31.45 -6.96
C THR A 199 -20.88 -32.90 -6.49
N THR A 200 -22.01 -33.59 -6.40
CA THR A 200 -22.04 -35.01 -6.01
C THR A 200 -22.15 -35.89 -7.25
N MET A 201 -21.14 -36.73 -7.47
CA MET A 201 -21.13 -37.71 -8.55
C MET A 201 -22.38 -38.61 -8.49
N GLY A 202 -23.01 -38.87 -9.64
CA GLY A 202 -24.25 -39.66 -9.74
C GLY A 202 -25.52 -38.83 -9.55
N ALA A 203 -25.61 -38.02 -8.49
CA ALA A 203 -26.71 -37.07 -8.35
C ALA A 203 -26.62 -36.02 -9.46
N ASP A 204 -25.52 -35.28 -9.50
CA ASP A 204 -25.35 -34.11 -10.36
C ASP A 204 -24.72 -34.44 -11.73
N GLY A 205 -24.13 -35.62 -11.86
CA GLY A 205 -23.39 -36.04 -13.06
C GLY A 205 -21.98 -35.47 -13.17
N THR A 206 -21.53 -34.64 -12.21
CA THR A 206 -20.25 -33.92 -12.22
C THR A 206 -19.38 -34.27 -11.02
N THR A 207 -18.05 -34.26 -11.24
CA THR A 207 -17.01 -34.54 -10.25
C THR A 207 -16.10 -33.32 -9.98
N ASN A 208 -16.12 -32.30 -10.83
CA ASN A 208 -15.17 -31.18 -10.84
C ASN A 208 -15.86 -29.80 -10.89
N GLY A 209 -16.97 -29.65 -10.17
CA GLY A 209 -17.68 -28.38 -10.06
C GLY A 209 -18.16 -28.09 -8.65
N GLN A 210 -18.77 -26.92 -8.49
CA GLN A 210 -19.46 -26.54 -7.27
C GLN A 210 -20.85 -25.99 -7.60
N ILE A 211 -21.72 -26.02 -6.60
CA ILE A 211 -23.06 -25.44 -6.65
C ILE A 211 -23.08 -24.29 -5.68
N LEU A 212 -23.33 -23.10 -6.21
CA LEU A 212 -23.63 -21.90 -5.43
C LEU A 212 -25.13 -21.91 -5.15
N SER A 213 -25.52 -21.81 -3.88
CA SER A 213 -26.92 -21.74 -3.43
C SER A 213 -27.23 -20.34 -2.92
N PHE A 214 -28.43 -19.84 -3.23
CA PHE A 214 -28.88 -18.49 -2.88
C PHE A 214 -30.42 -18.42 -2.87
N ALA A 215 -30.98 -17.33 -2.34
CA ALA A 215 -32.42 -17.06 -2.46
C ALA A 215 -32.82 -16.88 -3.95
N SER A 216 -34.09 -17.09 -4.30
CA SER A 216 -34.53 -16.98 -5.70
C SER A 216 -34.14 -15.62 -6.31
N GLN A 217 -33.32 -15.63 -7.36
CA GLN A 217 -32.85 -14.44 -8.08
C GLN A 217 -33.04 -14.61 -9.59
N GLN A 218 -33.42 -13.52 -10.26
CA GLN A 218 -33.48 -13.43 -11.71
C GLN A 218 -32.39 -12.50 -12.24
N PHE A 219 -31.41 -13.06 -12.96
CA PHE A 219 -30.38 -12.28 -13.64
C PHE A 219 -30.84 -11.94 -15.07
N SER A 220 -30.91 -10.65 -15.38
CA SER A 220 -31.38 -10.13 -16.68
C SER A 220 -30.26 -9.97 -17.72
N VAL A 221 -29.00 -10.01 -17.29
CA VAL A 221 -27.81 -9.89 -18.12
C VAL A 221 -27.02 -11.19 -18.06
N GLU A 222 -26.59 -11.66 -19.22
CA GLU A 222 -25.62 -12.75 -19.32
C GLU A 222 -24.22 -12.14 -19.40
N SER A 223 -23.35 -12.49 -18.46
CA SER A 223 -21.94 -12.05 -18.49
C SER A 223 -21.23 -12.56 -19.77
N PRO A 224 -20.54 -11.68 -20.52
CA PRO A 224 -19.63 -12.09 -21.58
C PRO A 224 -18.57 -13.08 -21.06
N GLY A 225 -18.41 -14.22 -21.73
CA GLY A 225 -17.47 -15.26 -21.28
C GLY A 225 -17.97 -16.14 -20.13
N LYS A 226 -19.16 -15.85 -19.60
CA LYS A 226 -19.88 -16.59 -18.55
C LYS A 226 -19.21 -16.50 -17.19
N HIS A 227 -18.79 -15.30 -16.83
CA HIS A 227 -18.09 -15.04 -15.59
C HIS A 227 -19.05 -14.67 -14.46
N PHE A 228 -18.62 -14.96 -13.24
CA PHE A 228 -19.22 -14.44 -12.03
C PHE A 228 -18.11 -13.92 -11.11
N SER A 229 -18.49 -12.99 -10.25
CA SER A 229 -17.66 -12.51 -9.14
C SER A 229 -18.30 -12.89 -7.81
N ILE A 230 -17.49 -13.18 -6.81
CA ILE A 230 -17.91 -13.22 -5.41
C ILE A 230 -17.44 -11.93 -4.77
N ALA A 231 -18.41 -11.08 -4.47
CA ALA A 231 -18.21 -9.85 -3.75
C ALA A 231 -18.23 -10.09 -2.25
N ASP A 232 -17.35 -9.42 -1.52
CA ASP A 232 -17.18 -9.64 -0.09
C ASP A 232 -17.20 -8.37 0.77
N GLN A 233 -16.88 -7.21 0.20
CA GLN A 233 -16.87 -5.94 0.92
C GLN A 233 -17.26 -4.76 0.03
N THR A 234 -17.97 -3.79 0.61
CA THR A 234 -18.07 -2.42 0.09
C THR A 234 -16.88 -1.62 0.61
N VAL A 235 -16.30 -0.79 -0.26
CA VAL A 235 -15.17 0.09 0.07
C VAL A 235 -15.50 1.50 -0.37
N GLU A 236 -15.28 2.45 0.53
CA GLU A 236 -15.33 3.87 0.20
C GLU A 236 -14.00 4.56 0.53
N VAL A 237 -13.65 5.54 -0.29
CA VAL A 237 -12.50 6.39 -0.07
C VAL A 237 -12.90 7.82 -0.35
N GLY A 238 -12.78 8.69 0.66
CA GLY A 238 -13.14 10.09 0.50
C GLY A 238 -12.51 10.99 1.54
N GLN A 239 -12.58 12.30 1.29
CA GLN A 239 -11.94 13.30 2.15
C GLN A 239 -12.81 13.65 3.35
N THR A 240 -12.19 13.74 4.53
CA THR A 240 -12.76 14.34 5.74
C THR A 240 -11.72 15.26 6.36
N GLY A 241 -11.98 16.57 6.36
CA GLY A 241 -10.98 17.56 6.77
C GLY A 241 -9.74 17.50 5.87
N ASP A 242 -8.56 17.40 6.47
CA ASP A 242 -7.27 17.29 5.80
C ASP A 242 -6.80 15.83 5.62
N VAL A 243 -7.70 14.85 5.77
CA VAL A 243 -7.35 13.43 5.67
C VAL A 243 -8.22 12.74 4.63
N LEU A 244 -7.60 11.95 3.77
CA LEU A 244 -8.31 10.99 2.91
C LEU A 244 -8.53 9.71 3.73
N ARG A 245 -9.79 9.34 3.91
CA ARG A 245 -10.26 8.23 4.76
C ARG A 245 -10.55 7.00 3.91
N TRP A 246 -10.46 5.84 4.54
CA TRP A 246 -10.77 4.54 3.95
C TRP A 246 -11.80 3.85 4.82
N PHE A 247 -13.01 3.70 4.31
CA PHE A 247 -14.10 2.97 4.95
C PHE A 247 -14.30 1.62 4.26
N SER A 248 -14.74 0.63 5.01
CA SER A 248 -15.14 -0.66 4.46
C SER A 248 -16.21 -1.32 5.29
N SER A 249 -17.15 -1.98 4.64
CA SER A 249 -18.15 -2.83 5.28
C SER A 249 -18.23 -4.20 4.62
N ALA A 250 -18.78 -5.18 5.33
CA ALA A 250 -18.89 -6.55 4.82
C ALA A 250 -20.13 -6.69 3.92
N GLY A 251 -19.99 -7.42 2.82
CA GLY A 251 -21.04 -7.60 1.82
C GLY A 251 -21.30 -6.33 1.02
N LEU A 252 -22.56 -6.12 0.64
CA LEU A 252 -23.03 -5.00 -0.19
C LEU A 252 -24.01 -4.09 0.56
N THR A 253 -24.17 -4.26 1.88
CA THR A 253 -25.22 -3.55 2.64
C THR A 253 -25.06 -2.03 2.58
N ASP A 254 -23.82 -1.54 2.64
CA ASP A 254 -23.50 -0.11 2.52
C ASP A 254 -23.07 0.26 1.09
N TYR A 255 -23.38 -0.57 0.09
CA TYR A 255 -23.22 -0.18 -1.32
C TYR A 255 -24.50 0.51 -1.79
N ASP A 256 -24.69 1.77 -1.40
CA ASP A 256 -25.94 2.52 -1.59
C ASP A 256 -25.74 3.92 -2.20
N GLY A 257 -24.49 4.31 -2.47
CA GLY A 257 -24.16 5.63 -3.02
C GLY A 257 -24.31 6.78 -2.02
N ALA A 258 -24.47 6.50 -0.72
CA ALA A 258 -24.34 7.47 0.34
C ALA A 258 -22.86 7.75 0.64
N VAL A 259 -22.58 8.49 1.71
CA VAL A 259 -21.22 8.74 2.18
C VAL A 259 -21.14 8.17 3.58
N ASP A 260 -20.35 7.12 3.75
CA ASP A 260 -20.22 6.40 5.01
C ASP A 260 -18.86 6.62 5.69
N TRP A 261 -17.85 7.10 4.95
CA TRP A 261 -16.57 7.45 5.56
C TRP A 261 -16.68 8.65 6.52
N SER A 262 -15.91 8.58 7.59
CA SER A 262 -15.92 9.54 8.70
C SER A 262 -14.52 9.78 9.27
N SER A 263 -14.41 10.65 10.27
CA SER A 263 -13.16 10.86 11.01
C SER A 263 -12.73 9.67 11.87
N ALA A 264 -13.64 8.72 12.14
CA ALA A 264 -13.36 7.49 12.87
C ALA A 264 -12.66 6.44 11.99
N ASP A 265 -12.76 6.57 10.67
CA ASP A 265 -12.21 5.60 9.73
C ASP A 265 -10.69 5.74 9.56
N PRO A 266 -10.00 4.64 9.22
CA PRO A 266 -8.58 4.65 8.95
C PRO A 266 -8.14 5.75 7.96
N ALA A 267 -7.05 6.43 8.29
CA ALA A 267 -6.43 7.39 7.39
C ALA A 267 -5.66 6.66 6.27
N LEU A 268 -5.97 7.01 5.02
CA LEU A 268 -5.19 6.61 3.85
C LEU A 268 -3.99 7.54 3.65
N VAL A 269 -4.21 8.85 3.79
CA VAL A 269 -3.15 9.87 3.79
C VAL A 269 -3.63 11.16 4.48
N ASP A 270 -2.73 11.82 5.19
CA ASP A 270 -2.93 13.10 5.88
C ASP A 270 -2.39 14.28 5.06
N GLY A 271 -2.71 15.51 5.49
CA GLY A 271 -2.26 16.74 4.83
C GLY A 271 -2.90 16.97 3.46
N VAL A 272 -4.08 16.41 3.21
CA VAL A 272 -4.84 16.59 1.98
C VAL A 272 -5.38 18.01 1.92
N SER A 273 -4.92 18.78 0.94
CA SER A 273 -5.49 20.10 0.65
C SER A 273 -6.71 19.98 -0.25
N THR A 274 -6.59 19.17 -1.30
CA THR A 274 -7.68 18.86 -2.23
C THR A 274 -7.53 17.43 -2.75
N VAL A 275 -8.66 16.77 -3.00
CA VAL A 275 -8.72 15.54 -3.79
C VAL A 275 -9.83 15.65 -4.82
N GLY A 276 -9.55 15.18 -6.04
CA GLY A 276 -10.52 15.07 -7.12
C GLY A 276 -10.52 13.67 -7.72
N PHE A 277 -11.68 13.03 -7.70
CA PHE A 277 -11.96 11.78 -8.37
C PHE A 277 -12.84 12.03 -9.58
N THR A 278 -12.42 11.52 -10.74
CA THR A 278 -13.29 11.47 -11.92
C THR A 278 -13.22 10.09 -12.52
N TYR A 279 -14.38 9.53 -12.85
CA TYR A 279 -14.46 8.19 -13.42
C TYR A 279 -15.06 8.26 -14.82
N SER A 280 -14.33 7.70 -15.78
CA SER A 280 -14.83 7.43 -17.12
C SER A 280 -15.16 5.94 -17.18
N PRO A 281 -16.45 5.55 -17.26
CA PRO A 281 -16.82 4.15 -17.38
C PRO A 281 -16.25 3.55 -18.67
N GLY A 282 -16.02 2.23 -18.63
CA GLY A 282 -15.51 1.50 -19.79
C GLY A 282 -16.58 1.32 -20.86
N THR A 283 -16.12 0.95 -22.06
CA THR A 283 -16.98 0.45 -23.14
C THR A 283 -16.58 -1.01 -23.41
N PRO A 284 -17.34 -1.78 -24.20
CA PRO A 284 -16.90 -3.11 -24.65
C PRO A 284 -15.53 -3.11 -25.35
N GLN A 285 -15.06 -1.95 -25.84
CA GLN A 285 -13.80 -1.76 -26.55
C GLN A 285 -12.71 -1.07 -25.72
N SER A 286 -13.01 -0.56 -24.52
CA SER A 286 -12.05 0.16 -23.66
C SER A 286 -12.32 -0.05 -22.18
N SER A 287 -11.27 -0.33 -21.40
CA SER A 287 -11.38 -0.37 -19.93
C SER A 287 -11.85 0.96 -19.36
N GLY A 288 -12.52 0.92 -18.20
CA GLY A 288 -12.82 2.15 -17.45
C GLY A 288 -11.55 2.77 -16.89
N VAL A 289 -11.56 4.07 -16.62
CA VAL A 289 -10.42 4.79 -16.05
C VAL A 289 -10.91 5.68 -14.92
N LEU A 290 -10.37 5.44 -13.72
CA LEU A 290 -10.46 6.38 -12.60
C LEU A 290 -9.23 7.31 -12.64
N ARG A 291 -9.48 8.61 -12.60
CA ARG A 291 -8.45 9.62 -12.43
C ARG A 291 -8.52 10.17 -11.02
N VAL A 292 -7.35 10.26 -10.39
CA VAL A 292 -7.17 10.80 -9.06
C VAL A 292 -6.22 11.97 -9.13
N ASP A 293 -6.68 13.11 -8.65
CA ASP A 293 -5.89 14.32 -8.50
C ASP A 293 -5.78 14.65 -7.02
N LEU A 294 -4.59 14.45 -6.45
CA LEU A 294 -4.35 14.55 -5.02
C LEU A 294 -3.34 15.65 -4.74
N GLN A 295 -3.74 16.67 -4.00
CA GLN A 295 -2.86 17.71 -3.49
C GLN A 295 -2.57 17.51 -2.01
N LEU A 296 -1.29 17.43 -1.65
CA LEU A 296 -0.84 17.30 -0.26
C LEU A 296 -0.03 18.53 0.13
N ALA A 297 -0.19 18.99 1.37
CA ALA A 297 0.57 20.07 1.96
C ALA A 297 1.03 19.72 3.38
N ASP A 298 2.21 20.21 3.74
CA ASP A 298 2.74 20.18 5.09
C ASP A 298 2.63 21.57 5.70
N ALA A 299 1.73 21.73 6.68
CA ALA A 299 1.48 23.00 7.35
C ALA A 299 2.69 23.54 8.13
N ALA A 300 3.60 22.66 8.60
CA ALA A 300 4.76 23.09 9.37
C ALA A 300 5.85 23.72 8.48
N THR A 301 5.99 23.24 7.25
CA THR A 301 7.02 23.71 6.32
C THR A 301 6.48 24.54 5.16
N GLY A 302 5.16 24.61 4.99
CA GLY A 302 4.49 25.25 3.86
C GLY A 302 4.72 24.54 2.51
N GLN A 303 5.34 23.35 2.51
CA GLN A 303 5.60 22.60 1.28
C GLN A 303 4.31 21.96 0.77
N ALA A 304 4.12 21.94 -0.55
CA ALA A 304 2.99 21.29 -1.19
C ALA A 304 3.40 20.54 -2.45
N ILE A 305 2.65 19.51 -2.79
CA ILE A 305 2.78 18.74 -4.03
C ILE A 305 1.39 18.44 -4.60
N ARG A 306 1.34 18.14 -5.90
CA ARG A 306 0.16 17.59 -6.57
C ARG A 306 0.56 16.31 -7.29
N LEU A 307 -0.22 15.26 -7.11
CA LEU A 307 -0.01 13.96 -7.74
C LEU A 307 -1.25 13.65 -8.58
N TYR A 308 -1.02 13.33 -9.84
CA TYR A 308 -2.06 12.87 -10.75
C TYR A 308 -1.82 11.40 -11.07
N ARG A 309 -2.88 10.59 -11.01
CA ARG A 309 -2.82 9.17 -11.38
C ARG A 309 -4.06 8.73 -12.13
N GLU A 310 -3.83 7.96 -13.19
CA GLU A 310 -4.88 7.20 -13.87
C GLU A 310 -4.80 5.74 -13.45
N ILE A 311 -5.95 5.15 -13.12
CA ILE A 311 -6.11 3.78 -12.66
C ILE A 311 -7.09 3.10 -13.61
N HIS A 312 -6.62 2.08 -14.31
CA HIS A 312 -7.47 1.33 -15.23
C HIS A 312 -8.33 0.34 -14.43
N VAL A 313 -9.63 0.39 -14.65
CA VAL A 313 -10.64 -0.46 -13.99
C VAL A 313 -11.01 -1.60 -14.93
N ARG A 314 -10.94 -2.84 -14.43
CA ARG A 314 -11.31 -4.03 -15.20
C ARG A 314 -12.84 -4.19 -15.17
N ASN A 315 -13.49 -3.76 -16.24
CA ASN A 315 -14.96 -3.74 -16.36
C ASN A 315 -15.54 -4.86 -17.23
N THR A 316 -14.84 -6.00 -17.35
CA THR A 316 -15.36 -7.17 -18.06
C THR A 316 -16.30 -7.96 -17.13
N PRO A 317 -17.63 -7.85 -17.28
CA PRO A 317 -18.61 -8.44 -16.36
C PRO A 317 -18.73 -9.94 -16.48
#